data_AF-A0A525CJ55-F1
#
_entry.id   AF-A0A525CJ55-F1
#
_cell.length_a   1.000
_cell.length_b   1.000
_cell.length_c   1.000
_cell.angle_alpha   90.00
_cell.angle_beta   90.00
_cell.angle_gamma   90.00
#
_symmetry.space_group_name_H-M   'P 1'
#
loop_
_entity.id
_entity.type
_entity.pdbx_description
1 polymer ?
#
loop_
_entity_poly.entity_id
_entity_poly.type
_entity_poly.pdbx_seq_one_letter_code
_entity_poly.pdbx_strand_id
1 'polypeptide(L)'
;MEESQNKRKNYLINKNFQFHYIAILILLQITVASCVGFVVSYIFLIVYSGSAGTSSEDTMLLITWAVLVLICGGVFCAWAIKYTNRIAGPIFHIRKLLQAAAEGNIPRDEVKFRTNDHFKDLEQDLTSCFRKMQEYKDKAEA
;
A
#
# COMPACT_ATOMS: atom_id res chain seq x y z
N MET A 1 27.10 8.98 27.68
CA MET A 1 27.16 8.24 26.40
C MET A 1 25.83 7.55 26.27
N GLU A 2 24.85 8.22 25.65
CA GLU A 2 23.51 7.67 25.47
C GLU A 2 23.52 6.63 24.36
N GLU A 3 23.10 5.41 24.70
CA GLU A 3 22.91 4.32 23.76
C GLU A 3 21.89 4.74 22.69
N SER A 4 22.36 4.82 21.44
CA SER A 4 21.49 4.95 20.28
C SER A 4 20.62 3.70 20.17
N GLN A 5 19.42 3.77 20.75
CA GLN A 5 18.41 2.71 20.63
C GLN A 5 18.20 2.38 19.15
N ASN A 6 18.62 1.17 18.81
CA ASN A 6 18.47 0.55 17.51
C ASN A 6 16.97 0.41 17.20
N LYS A 7 16.39 1.43 16.55
CA LYS A 7 15.02 1.40 16.01
C LYS A 7 14.99 0.40 14.86
N ARG A 8 14.80 -0.89 15.18
CA ARG A 8 14.57 -1.96 14.21
C ARG A 8 13.39 -1.55 13.32
N LYS A 9 13.69 -1.13 12.08
CA LYS A 9 12.71 -0.79 11.06
C LYS A 9 12.06 -2.07 10.54
N ASN A 10 11.15 -2.63 11.32
CA ASN A 10 10.36 -3.78 10.89
C ASN A 10 9.22 -3.27 10.00
N TYR A 11 9.50 -3.17 8.69
CA TYR A 11 8.54 -2.71 7.68
C TYR A 11 7.41 -3.73 7.40
N LEU A 12 7.55 -4.97 7.88
CA LEU A 12 6.62 -6.06 7.68
C LEU A 12 5.87 -6.35 8.99
N ILE A 13 4.89 -5.50 9.29
CA ILE A 13 4.08 -5.60 10.51
C ILE A 13 2.97 -6.67 10.34
N ASN A 14 2.49 -6.93 9.12
CA ASN A 14 1.44 -7.92 8.91
C ASN A 14 1.46 -8.54 7.50
N LYS A 15 2.04 -9.74 7.39
CA LYS A 15 2.27 -10.46 6.12
C LYS A 15 0.98 -10.73 5.33
N ASN A 16 -0.13 -11.06 5.99
CA ASN A 16 -1.36 -11.48 5.27
C ASN A 16 -2.07 -10.33 4.57
N PHE A 17 -2.16 -9.15 5.20
CA PHE A 17 -2.79 -7.98 4.56
C PHE A 17 -1.86 -7.36 3.51
N GLN A 18 -0.56 -7.27 3.81
CA GLN A 18 0.42 -6.78 2.85
C GLN A 18 0.49 -7.68 1.61
N PHE A 19 0.47 -9.01 1.75
CA PHE A 19 0.54 -9.92 0.62
C PHE A 19 -0.69 -9.83 -0.28
N HIS A 20 -1.90 -9.69 0.28
CA HIS A 20 -3.13 -9.59 -0.52
C HIS A 20 -3.14 -8.30 -1.37
N TYR A 21 -2.75 -7.17 -0.78
CA TYR A 21 -2.67 -5.90 -1.52
C TYR A 21 -1.50 -5.85 -2.50
N ILE A 22 -0.33 -6.37 -2.12
CA ILE A 22 0.82 -6.46 -3.03
C ILE A 22 0.47 -7.38 -4.21
N ALA A 23 -0.21 -8.50 -3.98
CA ALA A 23 -0.67 -9.40 -5.03
C ALA A 23 -1.67 -8.71 -5.96
N ILE A 24 -2.64 -7.96 -5.43
CA ILE A 24 -3.58 -7.17 -6.24
C ILE A 24 -2.85 -6.12 -7.08
N LEU A 25 -1.88 -5.41 -6.51
CA LEU A 25 -1.10 -4.41 -7.25
C LEU A 25 -0.22 -5.02 -8.34
N ILE A 26 0.42 -6.16 -8.07
CA ILE A 26 1.21 -6.89 -9.06
C ILE A 26 0.30 -7.40 -10.18
N LEU A 27 -0.86 -7.98 -9.83
CA LEU A 27 -1.82 -8.49 -10.81
C LEU A 27 -2.35 -7.36 -11.69
N LEU A 28 -2.72 -6.22 -11.10
CA LEU A 28 -3.10 -5.02 -11.83
C LEU A 28 -1.99 -4.58 -12.79
N GLN A 29 -0.73 -4.62 -12.36
CA GLN A 29 0.38 -4.24 -13.23
C GLN A 29 0.59 -5.21 -14.38
N ILE A 30 0.45 -6.52 -14.13
CA ILE A 30 0.49 -7.53 -15.19
C ILE A 30 -0.65 -7.28 -16.19
N THR A 31 -1.85 -6.95 -15.71
CA THR A 31 -2.99 -6.62 -16.58
C THR A 31 -2.70 -5.38 -17.42
N VAL A 32 -2.17 -4.30 -16.82
CA VAL A 32 -1.81 -3.08 -17.55
C VAL A 32 -0.71 -3.37 -18.57
N ALA A 33 0.35 -4.07 -18.19
CA ALA A 33 1.45 -4.42 -19.11
C ALA A 33 0.96 -5.30 -20.27
N SER A 34 0.08 -6.27 -19.99
CA SER A 34 -0.53 -7.12 -21.01
C SER A 34 -1.41 -6.32 -21.96
N CYS A 35 -2.23 -5.40 -21.43
CA CYS A 35 -3.10 -4.54 -22.23
C CYS A 35 -2.29 -3.60 -23.13
N VAL A 36 -1.25 -2.95 -22.58
CA VAL A 36 -0.34 -2.10 -23.37
C VAL A 36 0.40 -2.93 -24.42
N GLY A 37 0.93 -4.10 -24.07
CA GLY A 37 1.59 -4.99 -25.03
C GLY A 37 0.67 -5.43 -26.17
N PHE A 38 -0.58 -5.72 -25.84
CA PHE A 38 -1.61 -6.07 -26.83
C PHE A 38 -1.92 -4.90 -27.77
N VAL A 39 -2.12 -3.69 -27.23
CA VAL A 39 -2.40 -2.48 -28.01
C VAL A 39 -1.22 -2.13 -28.93
N VAL A 40 0.01 -2.18 -28.42
CA VAL A 40 1.22 -1.93 -29.22
C VAL A 40 1.37 -2.97 -30.33
N SER A 41 1.14 -4.25 -30.03
CA SER A 41 1.16 -5.33 -31.03
C SER A 41 0.09 -5.13 -32.11
N TYR A 42 -1.11 -4.71 -31.72
CA TYR A 42 -2.20 -4.44 -32.65
C TYR A 42 -1.93 -3.23 -33.56
N ILE A 43 -1.42 -2.13 -32.99
CA ILE A 43 -0.99 -0.95 -33.75
C ILE A 43 0.14 -1.33 -34.71
N PHE A 44 1.11 -2.13 -34.26
CA PHE A 44 2.17 -2.65 -35.11
C PHE A 44 1.57 -3.44 -36.27
N LEU A 45 0.69 -4.41 -36.04
CA LEU A 45 0.08 -5.16 -37.14
C LEU A 45 -0.70 -4.28 -38.14
N ILE A 46 -1.42 -3.26 -37.70
CA ILE A 46 -2.20 -2.37 -38.59
C ILE A 46 -1.29 -1.45 -39.40
N VAL A 47 -0.38 -0.73 -38.75
CA VAL A 47 0.50 0.24 -39.41
C VAL A 47 1.46 -0.48 -40.37
N TYR A 48 1.85 -1.70 -40.01
CA TYR A 48 2.94 -2.43 -40.63
C TYR A 48 2.48 -3.44 -41.69
N SER A 49 1.28 -4.03 -41.55
CA SER A 49 0.71 -4.86 -42.64
C SER A 49 0.37 -4.05 -43.90
N GLY A 50 0.27 -2.72 -43.79
CA GLY A 50 0.00 -1.81 -44.91
C GLY A 50 1.24 -1.18 -45.57
N SER A 51 2.42 -1.21 -44.94
CA SER A 51 3.62 -0.53 -45.44
C SER A 51 4.86 -1.43 -45.37
N ALA A 52 5.38 -1.82 -46.53
CA ALA A 52 6.52 -2.72 -46.64
C ALA A 52 7.85 -2.02 -46.31
N GLY A 53 8.49 -2.39 -45.20
CA GLY A 53 9.94 -2.18 -44.99
C GLY A 53 10.32 -1.68 -43.59
N THR A 54 11.07 -2.48 -42.83
CA THR A 54 11.44 -2.17 -41.43
C THR A 54 12.65 -1.28 -41.47
N SER A 55 12.40 0.03 -41.43
CA SER A 55 13.46 0.97 -41.12
C SER A 55 13.93 0.72 -39.69
N SER A 56 15.24 0.68 -39.48
CA SER A 56 15.83 0.46 -38.15
C SER A 56 15.38 1.50 -37.11
N GLU A 57 14.94 2.68 -37.56
CA GLU A 57 14.43 3.77 -36.73
C GLU A 57 13.10 3.43 -36.03
N ASP A 58 12.19 2.72 -36.71
CA ASP A 58 10.87 2.37 -36.15
C ASP A 58 10.98 1.30 -35.05
N THR A 59 11.93 0.38 -35.21
CA THR A 59 12.22 -0.65 -34.20
C THR A 59 12.81 0.00 -32.95
N MET A 60 13.65 1.02 -33.13
CA MET A 60 14.25 1.77 -32.02
C MET A 60 13.20 2.60 -31.27
N LEU A 61 12.24 3.22 -31.96
CA LEU A 61 11.12 3.93 -31.33
C LEU A 61 10.23 3.01 -30.50
N LEU A 62 9.87 1.84 -31.02
CA LEU A 62 9.03 0.87 -30.31
C LEU A 62 9.71 0.35 -29.04
N ILE A 63 10.99 0.01 -29.12
CA ILE A 63 11.80 -0.39 -27.95
C ILE A 63 11.86 0.75 -26.93
N THR A 64 12.03 2.00 -27.37
CA THR A 64 12.06 3.17 -26.48
C THR A 64 10.75 3.35 -25.73
N TRP A 65 9.60 3.25 -26.40
CA TRP A 65 8.28 3.31 -25.76
C TRP A 65 8.04 2.15 -24.79
N ALA A 66 8.44 0.94 -25.16
CA ALA A 66 8.32 -0.24 -24.28
C ALA A 66 9.15 -0.08 -23.00
N VAL A 67 10.39 0.40 -23.12
CA VAL A 67 11.28 0.67 -21.98
C VAL A 67 10.69 1.77 -21.09
N LEU A 68 10.16 2.84 -21.68
CA LEU A 68 9.54 3.94 -20.94
C LEU A 68 8.32 3.48 -20.15
N VAL A 69 7.43 2.68 -20.75
CA VAL A 69 6.28 2.08 -20.06
C VAL A 69 6.74 1.19 -18.90
N LEU A 70 7.80 0.40 -19.10
CA LEU A 70 8.33 -0.49 -18.07
C LEU A 70 8.89 0.31 -16.89
N ILE A 71 9.66 1.36 -17.16
CA ILE A 71 10.22 2.25 -16.13
C ILE A 71 9.09 2.97 -15.38
N CYS A 72 8.15 3.60 -16.09
CA CYS A 72 7.02 4.30 -15.50
C CYS A 72 6.14 3.36 -14.67
N GLY A 73 5.87 2.15 -15.18
CA GLY A 73 5.14 1.12 -14.46
C GLY A 73 5.85 0.68 -13.19
N GLY A 74 7.17 0.46 -13.25
CA GLY A 74 7.99 0.11 -12.09
C GLY A 74 7.98 1.20 -11.00
N VAL A 75 8.12 2.46 -11.39
CA VAL A 75 8.03 3.61 -10.47
C VAL A 75 6.64 3.70 -9.84
N PHE A 76 5.59 3.50 -10.63
CA PHE A 76 4.22 3.52 -10.13
C PHE A 76 3.95 2.39 -9.13
N CYS A 77 4.41 1.16 -9.41
CA CYS A 77 4.32 0.05 -8.45
C CYS A 77 5.06 0.34 -7.15
N ALA A 78 6.29 0.86 -7.24
CA ALA A 78 7.06 1.22 -6.05
C ALA A 78 6.34 2.29 -5.21
N TRP A 79 5.73 3.28 -5.88
CA TRP A 79 4.94 4.32 -5.22
C TRP A 79 3.67 3.75 -4.59
N ALA A 80 2.93 2.90 -5.30
CA ALA A 80 1.72 2.25 -4.81
C ALA A 80 1.99 1.37 -3.57
N ILE A 81 3.08 0.59 -3.57
CA ILE A 81 3.50 -0.20 -2.40
C ILE A 81 3.75 0.71 -1.19
N LYS A 82 4.45 1.84 -1.39
CA LYS A 82 4.69 2.80 -0.31
C LYS A 82 3.41 3.44 0.18
N TYR A 83 2.46 3.72 -0.70
CA TYR A 83 1.16 4.27 -0.35
C TYR A 83 0.31 3.28 0.46
N THR A 84 0.21 2.03 0.01
CA THR A 84 -0.51 0.96 0.72
C THR A 84 0.05 0.73 2.14
N ASN A 85 1.37 0.82 2.31
CA ASN A 85 1.98 0.68 3.62
C ASN A 85 1.56 1.78 4.62
N ARG A 86 1.19 2.97 4.15
CA ARG A 86 0.65 4.04 5.00
C ARG A 86 -0.78 3.77 5.47
N ILE A 87 -1.51 2.89 4.79
CA ILE A 87 -2.89 2.52 5.13
C ILE A 87 -2.90 1.24 5.99
N ALA A 88 -2.13 0.22 5.60
CA ALA A 88 -2.08 -1.06 6.28
C ALA A 88 -1.54 -0.98 7.72
N GLY A 89 -0.55 -0.11 7.96
CA GLY A 89 0.06 0.07 9.28
C GLY A 89 -0.95 0.50 10.36
N PRO A 90 -1.66 1.63 10.16
CA PRO A 90 -2.70 2.10 11.08
C PRO A 90 -3.81 1.07 11.30
N ILE A 91 -4.34 0.46 10.24
CA ILE A 91 -5.41 -0.54 10.35
C ILE A 91 -4.98 -1.71 11.24
N PHE A 92 -3.73 -2.18 11.09
CA PHE A 92 -3.22 -3.23 11.95
C PHE A 92 -3.11 -2.79 13.41
N HIS A 93 -2.66 -1.55 13.65
CA HIS A 93 -2.59 -0.99 14.99
C HIS A 93 -3.98 -0.93 15.63
N ILE A 94 -4.98 -0.43 14.90
CA ILE A 94 -6.39 -0.38 15.33
C ILE A 94 -6.89 -1.78 15.70
N ARG A 95 -6.66 -2.78 14.83
CA ARG A 95 -7.07 -4.16 15.12
C ARG A 95 -6.47 -4.67 16.43
N LYS A 96 -5.19 -4.40 16.67
CA LYS A 96 -4.51 -4.84 17.91
C LYS A 96 -5.08 -4.14 19.14
N LEU A 97 -5.38 -2.84 19.04
CA LEU A 97 -6.01 -2.08 20.13
C LEU A 97 -7.41 -2.61 20.45
N LEU A 98 -8.22 -2.87 19.43
CA LEU A 98 -9.56 -3.44 19.60
C LEU A 98 -9.51 -4.85 20.23
N GLN A 99 -8.55 -5.68 19.83
CA GLN A 99 -8.37 -7.00 20.40
C GLN A 99 -7.96 -6.92 21.89
N ALA A 100 -7.02 -6.04 22.24
CA ALA A 100 -6.63 -5.82 23.64
C ALA A 100 -7.81 -5.31 24.48
N ALA A 101 -8.63 -4.40 23.94
CA ALA A 101 -9.83 -3.91 24.61
C ALA A 101 -10.88 -5.02 24.80
N ALA A 102 -11.04 -5.93 23.82
CA ALA A 102 -11.92 -7.09 23.94
C ALA A 102 -11.45 -8.09 25.02
N GLU A 103 -10.15 -8.20 25.26
CA GLU A 103 -9.55 -8.98 26.34
C GLU A 103 -9.61 -8.27 27.71
N GLY A 104 -10.22 -7.08 27.78
CA GLY A 104 -10.37 -6.30 29.00
C GLY A 104 -9.15 -5.44 29.36
N ASN A 105 -8.10 -5.48 28.54
CA ASN A 105 -6.92 -4.62 28.62
C ASN A 105 -7.16 -3.34 27.80
N ILE A 106 -8.09 -2.52 28.28
CA ILE A 106 -8.45 -1.26 27.62
C ILE A 106 -7.30 -0.26 27.81
N PRO A 107 -6.71 0.27 26.73
CA PRO A 107 -5.66 1.28 26.83
C PRO A 107 -6.25 2.57 27.44
N ARG A 108 -5.58 3.08 28.48
CA ARG A 108 -5.96 4.33 29.16
C ARG A 108 -5.39 5.57 28.48
N ASP A 109 -4.30 5.41 27.74
CA ASP A 109 -3.62 6.49 27.05
C ASP A 109 -4.27 6.83 25.70
N GLU A 110 -4.04 8.06 25.22
CA GLU A 110 -4.50 8.51 23.91
C GLU A 110 -3.93 7.64 22.78
N VAL A 111 -4.81 7.17 21.89
CA VAL A 111 -4.40 6.44 20.69
C VAL A 111 -3.80 7.44 19.70
N LYS A 112 -2.49 7.34 19.43
CA LYS A 112 -1.79 8.18 18.45
C LYS A 112 -1.25 7.35 17.30
N PHE A 113 -1.65 7.65 16.07
CA PHE A 113 -1.03 7.11 14.87
C PHE A 113 0.14 8.00 14.42
N ARG A 114 0.91 7.52 13.43
CA ARG A 114 2.06 8.28 12.93
C ARG A 114 1.59 9.46 12.11
N THR A 115 2.34 10.56 12.13
CA THR A 115 1.99 11.86 11.51
C THR A 115 1.62 11.81 10.02
N ASN A 116 1.95 10.75 9.28
CA ASN A 116 1.72 10.64 7.83
C ASN A 116 0.71 9.54 7.45
N ASP A 117 -0.06 9.09 8.43
CA ASP A 117 -1.05 8.04 8.27
C ASP A 117 -2.43 8.65 8.01
N HIS A 118 -3.23 8.03 7.13
CA HIS A 118 -4.50 8.59 6.64
C HIS A 118 -5.65 8.56 7.66
N PHE A 119 -5.42 7.98 8.84
CA PHE A 119 -6.47 7.65 9.81
C PHE A 119 -6.39 8.48 11.10
N LYS A 120 -5.79 9.68 11.04
CA LYS A 120 -5.68 10.55 12.22
C LYS A 120 -7.03 10.90 12.84
N ASP A 121 -8.06 11.07 12.02
CA ASP A 121 -9.40 11.38 12.52
C ASP A 121 -9.95 10.25 13.41
N LEU A 122 -9.53 9.00 13.16
CA LEU A 122 -9.90 7.85 13.98
C LEU A 122 -9.20 7.84 15.35
N GLU A 123 -8.12 8.61 15.56
CA GLU A 123 -7.42 8.69 16.85
C GLU A 123 -8.36 9.17 17.94
N GLN A 124 -9.10 10.25 17.64
CA GLN A 124 -10.01 10.87 18.57
C GLN A 124 -11.23 9.99 18.84
N ASP A 125 -11.77 9.35 17.80
CA ASP A 125 -12.92 8.44 17.90
C ASP A 125 -12.56 7.20 18.73
N LEU A 126 -11.41 6.58 18.48
CA LEU A 126 -10.92 5.42 19.25
C LEU A 126 -10.64 5.77 20.70
N THR A 127 -9.97 6.89 20.95
CA THR A 127 -9.68 7.36 22.31
C THR A 127 -10.98 7.61 23.08
N SER A 128 -11.96 8.24 22.45
CA SER A 128 -13.27 8.50 23.06
C SER A 128 -14.03 7.21 23.37
N CYS A 129 -13.96 6.22 22.46
CA CYS A 129 -14.55 4.90 22.65
C CYS A 129 -13.91 4.15 23.83
N PHE A 130 -12.58 4.04 23.86
CA PHE A 130 -11.86 3.34 24.92
C PHE A 130 -12.05 4.01 26.29
N ARG A 131 -12.09 5.35 26.35
CA ARG A 131 -12.41 6.07 27.59
C ARG A 131 -13.80 5.69 28.12
N LYS A 132 -14.83 5.66 27.28
CA LYS A 132 -16.19 5.25 27.70
C LYS A 132 -16.23 3.78 28.15
N MET A 133 -15.52 2.90 27.44
CA MET A 133 -15.44 1.48 27.84
C MET A 133 -14.78 1.33 29.21
N GLN A 134 -13.72 2.09 29.48
CA GLN A 134 -13.05 2.10 30.78
C GLN A 134 -13.97 2.64 31.88
N GLU A 135 -14.69 3.74 31.63
CA GLU A 135 -15.66 4.31 32.58
C GLU A 135 -16.76 3.30 32.97
N TYR A 136 -17.25 2.50 32.01
CA TYR A 136 -18.23 1.46 32.31
C TYR A 136 -17.64 0.29 33.09
N LYS A 137 -16.39 -0.09 32.82
CA LYS A 137 -15.69 -1.12 33.58
C LYS A 137 -15.49 -0.68 35.03
N ASP A 138 -14.98 0.54 35.24
CA ASP A 138 -14.73 1.08 36.58
C ASP A 138 -16.02 1.20 37.41
N LYS A 139 -17.15 1.54 36.78
CA LYS A 139 -18.47 1.56 37.43
C LYS A 139 -19.04 0.18 37.78
N ALA A 140 -18.66 -0.86 37.04
CA ALA A 140 -19.09 -2.22 37.31
C ALA A 140 -18.27 -2.90 38.42
N GLU A 141 -17.04 -2.40 38.65
CA GLU A 141 -16.12 -2.89 39.68
C GLU A 141 -16.24 -2.12 41.02
N ALA A 142 -17.00 -1.02 41.05
CA ALA A 142 -17.28 -0.18 42.23
C ALA A 142 -18.61 -0.57 42.92
#